data_AF-G2DD00-F1
#
_entry.id   AF-G2DD00-F1
#
_cell.length_a   1.000
_cell.length_b   1.000
_cell.length_c   1.000
_cell.angle_alpha   90.00
_cell.angle_beta   90.00
_cell.angle_gamma   90.00
#
_symmetry.space_group_name_H-M   'P 1'
#
loop_
_entity.id
_entity.type
_entity.pdbx_description
1 polymer ?
#
loop_
_entity_poly.entity_id
_entity_poly.type
_entity_poly.pdbx_seq_one_letter_code
_entity_poly.pdbx_strand_id
1 'polypeptide(L)'
;MLSSCDIDLPSCLFGRSKVGKLYSFLILAPLSFLPNQLDLFLVSNHTFTPTQTKSMTELSPILTIYLPSLAIIFSIYLGIQQLKARRSRAIWQEESEAGLTEPASLHPVIDPNRCMGCGSCVTACPEQANHPVLGLIEGKAQLIAPTNCIGHGACKTACPFDAITLVFGTERRGVDIPVLQSNFETSMPNIFIAGELGGMGLIKNAVEQGVKALEALHASLDRKRTHAVDVVIIGAGPAGFAATLRAAELNLNYVTLEQESLGGTVYQFPRGKLVMTAPVDLPTVGKVHFTETTKEELLEFWQQVERESEVSIRYQERVEAIEPDGEGGYKVTTNKGSYQTQSVLLAIGRRGTPRKLGVPGEELSKIVYRLIDPEQYRGQHVLVVGGGDSALEAATSIAEQPGTQVTLSYRSGAFSRAKKRNRQRLEAAEQSGSINVLLSSNVTAITEKQVTLQQDDKQIEIANDATIICAGGILPTGFLKQIGITVETKHGTA
;
A
#
# COMPACT_ATOMS: atom_id res chain seq x y z
N MET A 1 42.18 34.28 -9.54
CA MET A 1 42.11 34.38 -11.01
C MET A 1 41.22 33.23 -11.48
N LEU A 2 39.90 33.26 -11.53
CA LEU A 2 38.91 34.29 -11.92
C LEU A 2 39.23 34.98 -13.24
N SER A 3 38.51 34.54 -14.28
CA SER A 3 38.29 35.13 -15.60
C SER A 3 37.40 34.12 -16.34
N SER A 4 36.28 34.41 -17.01
CA SER A 4 35.41 35.58 -17.27
C SER A 4 34.23 34.98 -18.09
N CYS A 5 32.96 35.17 -17.72
CA CYS A 5 32.04 36.27 -18.04
C CYS A 5 31.24 36.10 -19.36
N ASP A 6 29.97 36.50 -19.28
CA ASP A 6 29.03 36.95 -20.33
C ASP A 6 28.14 35.91 -21.05
N ILE A 7 26.82 35.81 -20.77
CA ILE A 7 25.65 36.70 -21.07
C ILE A 7 24.89 36.16 -22.32
N ASP A 8 23.63 35.70 -22.18
CA ASP A 8 22.38 36.36 -22.67
C ASP A 8 21.15 35.45 -23.00
N LEU A 9 19.97 35.94 -22.57
CA LEU A 9 18.59 35.81 -23.13
C LEU A 9 17.77 34.49 -23.01
N PRO A 10 16.40 34.51 -23.07
CA PRO A 10 15.43 35.56 -22.73
C PRO A 10 14.18 35.08 -21.94
N SER A 11 13.39 36.07 -21.52
CA SER A 11 12.05 36.07 -20.93
C SER A 11 10.89 35.80 -21.92
N CYS A 12 9.88 35.01 -21.49
CA CYS A 12 8.44 35.17 -21.76
C CYS A 12 7.66 34.14 -20.90
N LEU A 13 7.01 34.50 -19.79
CA LEU A 13 5.72 35.18 -19.61
C LEU A 13 4.46 34.28 -19.67
N PHE A 14 3.78 34.31 -18.52
CA PHE A 14 2.35 34.08 -18.24
C PHE A 14 1.78 32.65 -18.08
N GLY A 15 1.35 32.38 -16.83
CA GLY A 15 0.05 31.77 -16.60
C GLY A 15 -0.08 30.89 -15.37
N ARG A 16 -0.07 31.45 -14.15
CA ARG A 16 -0.84 30.86 -13.02
C ARG A 16 -1.10 31.89 -11.91
N SER A 17 -2.35 31.87 -11.48
CA SER A 17 -3.08 32.83 -10.65
C SER A 17 -2.60 32.91 -9.21
N LYS A 18 -2.44 34.14 -8.72
CA LYS A 18 -2.25 34.53 -7.32
C LYS A 18 -3.51 34.28 -6.49
N VAL A 19 -3.48 33.32 -5.58
CA VAL A 19 -4.18 33.42 -4.28
C VAL A 19 -3.31 32.65 -3.27
N GLY A 20 -2.73 33.36 -2.29
CA GLY A 20 -2.00 32.75 -1.19
C GLY A 20 -0.61 33.34 -0.97
N LYS A 21 -0.55 34.53 -0.37
CA LYS A 21 0.56 35.00 0.49
C LYS A 21 0.18 36.37 1.04
N LEU A 22 -0.60 36.37 2.12
CA LEU A 22 -0.81 37.56 2.95
C LEU A 22 -1.19 37.15 4.38
N TYR A 23 -0.28 36.44 5.06
CA TYR A 23 -0.32 36.28 6.51
C TYR A 23 1.11 36.11 7.02
N SER A 24 1.80 37.22 7.26
CA SER A 24 2.95 37.29 8.17
C SER A 24 3.38 38.74 8.39
N PHE A 25 2.57 39.52 9.10
CA PHE A 25 3.01 40.80 9.68
C PHE A 25 2.02 41.18 10.78
N LEU A 26 2.37 40.87 12.03
CA LEU A 26 2.08 41.63 13.25
C LEU A 26 2.31 40.74 14.48
N ILE A 27 3.16 41.26 15.37
CA ILE A 27 3.42 40.91 16.78
C ILE A 27 4.91 40.61 16.95
N LEU A 28 5.67 41.66 17.28
CA LEU A 28 6.89 41.63 18.11
C LEU A 28 7.36 43.09 18.33
N ALA A 29 7.04 43.67 19.50
CA ALA A 29 7.79 44.75 20.13
C ALA A 29 7.43 44.82 21.63
N PRO A 30 8.36 45.24 22.51
CA PRO A 30 8.57 44.63 23.82
C PRO A 30 8.04 45.46 25.02
N LEU A 31 7.67 44.76 26.09
CA LEU A 31 7.35 45.33 27.40
C LEU A 31 8.63 45.39 28.26
N SER A 32 9.16 46.58 28.46
CA SER A 32 10.21 46.87 29.43
C SER A 32 10.00 48.26 30.02
N PHE A 33 9.38 48.36 31.20
CA PHE A 33 9.49 49.48 32.16
C PHE A 33 8.89 49.04 33.53
N LEU A 34 9.78 48.52 34.41
CA LEU A 34 9.99 48.72 35.88
C LEU A 34 8.79 48.98 36.86
N PRO A 35 8.96 48.80 38.21
CA PRO A 35 9.88 47.97 39.00
C PRO A 35 9.24 47.20 40.21
N ASN A 36 10.09 46.38 40.84
CA ASN A 36 10.02 45.77 42.20
C ASN A 36 9.30 46.59 43.29
N GLN A 37 8.50 45.91 44.12
CA GLN A 37 8.67 45.83 45.59
C GLN A 37 7.96 44.57 46.14
N LEU A 38 8.74 43.71 46.80
CA LEU A 38 8.29 42.71 47.76
C LEU A 38 8.05 43.43 49.09
N ASP A 39 6.94 43.15 49.79
CA ASP A 39 6.96 43.13 51.25
C ASP A 39 5.83 42.29 51.86
N LEU A 40 6.23 41.53 52.88
CA LEU A 40 5.44 40.75 53.83
C LEU A 40 4.32 41.59 54.47
N PHE A 41 3.10 41.06 54.57
CA PHE A 41 2.24 41.35 55.73
C PHE A 41 1.39 40.13 56.12
N LEU A 42 1.76 39.55 57.27
CA LEU A 42 0.97 38.64 58.09
C LEU A 42 -0.13 39.43 58.82
N VAL A 43 -1.30 38.79 58.94
CA VAL A 43 -2.34 38.98 59.97
C VAL A 43 -2.91 40.40 60.13
N SER A 44 -4.17 40.57 59.72
CA SER A 44 -5.24 40.94 60.67
C SER A 44 -6.63 40.92 60.04
N ASN A 45 -7.57 40.41 60.83
CA ASN A 45 -9.00 40.41 60.60
C ASN A 45 -9.51 41.79 60.18
N HIS A 46 -9.93 41.91 58.93
CA HIS A 46 -10.90 42.91 58.53
C HIS A 46 -12.16 42.21 58.03
N THR A 47 -13.20 42.34 58.86
CA THR A 47 -14.61 42.20 58.50
C THR A 47 -14.89 42.99 57.24
N PHE A 48 -14.95 42.30 56.10
CA PHE A 48 -15.34 42.91 54.83
C PHE A 48 -16.86 43.03 54.79
N THR A 49 -17.34 44.26 54.91
CA THR A 49 -18.73 44.63 54.68
C THR A 49 -19.12 44.34 53.21
N PRO A 50 -20.36 43.95 52.93
CA PRO A 50 -20.79 43.67 51.56
C PRO A 50 -21.09 45.00 50.87
N THR A 51 -20.08 45.62 50.27
CA THR A 51 -20.26 46.79 49.43
C THR A 51 -19.86 46.49 48.00
N GLN A 52 -20.86 46.67 47.12
CA GLN A 52 -20.79 46.68 45.67
C GLN A 52 -20.63 45.31 45.00
N THR A 53 -21.78 44.67 44.81
CA THR A 53 -22.07 43.93 43.58
C THR A 53 -21.78 44.85 42.38
N LYS A 54 -20.57 44.79 41.82
CA LYS A 54 -20.37 45.16 40.41
C LYS A 54 -21.30 44.24 39.64
N SER A 55 -22.33 44.84 39.05
CA SER A 55 -23.31 44.12 38.25
C SER A 55 -22.57 43.29 37.21
N MET A 56 -23.04 42.07 36.98
CA MET A 56 -22.58 41.17 35.91
C MET A 56 -22.88 41.73 34.49
N THR A 57 -23.14 43.04 34.36
CA THR A 57 -23.53 43.72 33.13
C THR A 57 -22.39 44.45 32.44
N GLU A 58 -21.21 44.56 33.06
CA GLU A 58 -20.01 45.02 32.35
C GLU A 58 -19.22 43.81 31.83
N LEU A 59 -19.77 43.17 30.79
CA LEU A 59 -18.95 42.38 29.87
C LEU A 59 -17.80 43.29 29.42
N SER A 60 -16.56 42.93 29.75
CA SER A 60 -15.41 43.77 29.46
C SER A 60 -15.42 44.19 27.98
N PRO A 61 -15.04 45.43 27.64
CA PRO A 61 -14.97 45.89 26.24
C PRO A 61 -14.08 44.99 25.35
N ILE A 62 -13.22 44.21 25.99
CA ILE A 62 -12.45 43.12 25.39
C ILE A 62 -13.40 42.01 24.88
N LEU A 63 -14.30 41.51 25.71
CA LEU A 63 -15.19 40.40 25.34
C LEU A 63 -16.12 40.77 24.17
N THR A 64 -16.63 42.01 24.11
CA THR A 64 -17.52 42.47 23.03
C THR A 64 -16.81 42.57 21.67
N ILE A 65 -15.50 42.82 21.65
CA ILE A 65 -14.70 42.86 20.41
C ILE A 65 -14.31 41.43 19.96
N TYR A 66 -13.93 40.56 20.90
CA TYR A 66 -13.43 39.22 20.56
C TYR A 66 -14.53 38.18 20.33
N LEU A 67 -15.71 38.28 20.98
CA LEU A 67 -16.82 37.32 20.82
C LEU A 67 -17.30 37.19 19.37
N PRO A 68 -17.59 38.28 18.63
CA PRO A 68 -18.03 38.18 17.24
C PRO A 68 -16.97 37.53 16.35
N SER A 69 -15.71 37.90 16.55
CA SER A 69 -14.58 37.33 15.81
C SER A 69 -14.43 35.82 16.08
N LEU A 70 -14.52 35.41 17.34
CA LEU A 70 -14.48 34.00 17.74
C LEU A 70 -15.69 33.23 17.20
N ALA A 71 -16.89 33.82 17.26
CA ALA A 71 -18.11 33.22 16.74
C ALA A 71 -18.07 33.03 15.22
N ILE A 72 -17.48 33.99 14.47
CA ILE A 72 -17.26 33.88 13.04
C ILE A 72 -16.28 32.73 12.75
N ILE A 73 -15.13 32.69 13.43
CA ILE A 73 -14.13 31.63 13.27
C ILE A 73 -14.75 30.26 13.58
N PHE A 74 -15.52 30.16 14.67
CA PHE A 74 -16.19 28.92 15.07
C PHE A 74 -17.27 28.50 14.07
N SER A 75 -18.05 29.45 13.55
CA SER A 75 -19.07 29.18 12.52
C SER A 75 -18.44 28.71 11.21
N ILE A 76 -17.34 29.31 10.78
CA ILE A 76 -16.55 28.87 9.62
C ILE A 76 -16.01 27.46 9.86
N TYR A 77 -15.43 27.21 11.04
CA TYR A 77 -14.92 25.89 11.42
C TYR A 77 -16.02 24.82 11.37
N LEU A 78 -17.19 25.08 11.97
CA LEU A 78 -18.34 24.17 11.93
C LEU A 78 -18.84 23.96 10.51
N GLY A 79 -18.91 25.02 9.69
CA GLY A 79 -19.29 24.92 8.28
C GLY A 79 -18.35 24.01 7.49
N ILE A 80 -17.03 24.18 7.65
CA ILE A 80 -16.02 23.31 7.04
C ILE A 80 -16.18 21.86 7.52
N GLN A 81 -16.40 21.64 8.81
CA GLN A 81 -16.60 20.29 9.36
C GLN A 81 -17.87 19.62 8.82
N GLN A 82 -18.97 20.37 8.69
CA GLN A 82 -20.20 19.86 8.10
C GLN A 82 -20.01 19.49 6.63
N LEU A 83 -19.27 20.30 5.85
CA LEU A 83 -18.95 19.97 4.45
C LEU A 83 -18.10 18.70 4.34
N LYS A 84 -17.06 18.56 5.18
CA LYS A 84 -16.23 17.35 5.24
C LYS A 84 -17.04 16.11 5.61
N ALA A 85 -17.95 16.23 6.59
CA ALA A 85 -18.83 15.14 7.01
C ALA A 85 -19.81 14.73 5.91
N ARG A 86 -20.41 15.70 5.20
CA ARG A 86 -21.28 15.44 4.04
C ARG A 86 -20.52 14.68 2.93
N ARG A 87 -19.30 15.11 2.60
CA ARG A 87 -18.45 14.42 1.62
C ARG A 87 -18.11 12.99 2.07
N SER A 88 -17.74 12.82 3.34
CA SER A 88 -17.43 11.50 3.93
C SER A 88 -18.63 10.55 3.85
N ARG A 89 -19.84 11.06 4.17
CA ARG A 89 -21.08 10.31 4.08
C ARG A 89 -21.44 9.91 2.65
N ALA A 90 -21.26 10.81 1.67
CA ALA A 90 -21.52 10.50 0.27
C ALA A 90 -20.62 9.37 -0.25
N ILE A 91 -19.31 9.43 0.06
CA ILE A 91 -18.35 8.37 -0.31
C ILE A 91 -18.74 7.04 0.35
N TRP A 92 -19.06 7.07 1.65
CA TRP A 92 -19.47 5.88 2.38
C TRP A 92 -20.75 5.25 1.83
N GLN A 93 -21.73 6.06 1.45
CA GLN A 93 -22.96 5.59 0.80
C GLN A 93 -22.66 4.94 -0.55
N GLU A 94 -21.87 5.58 -1.39
CA GLU A 94 -21.48 5.06 -2.71
C GLU A 94 -20.75 3.71 -2.60
N GLU A 95 -19.74 3.60 -1.71
CA GLU A 95 -18.99 2.35 -1.51
C GLU A 95 -19.87 1.27 -0.87
N SER A 96 -20.80 1.65 0.02
CA SER A 96 -21.76 0.71 0.62
C SER A 96 -22.75 0.15 -0.41
N GLU A 97 -23.31 1.00 -1.27
CA GLU A 97 -24.17 0.59 -2.38
C GLU A 97 -23.43 -0.30 -3.40
N ALA A 98 -22.13 -0.06 -3.58
CA ALA A 98 -21.27 -0.88 -4.42
C ALA A 98 -20.85 -2.20 -3.76
N GLY A 99 -21.18 -2.43 -2.48
CA GLY A 99 -20.77 -3.63 -1.74
C GLY A 99 -19.27 -3.65 -1.40
N LEU A 100 -18.59 -2.51 -1.46
CA LEU A 100 -17.15 -2.35 -1.26
C LEU A 100 -16.84 -1.97 0.19
N THR A 101 -17.51 -2.64 1.12
CA THR A 101 -17.45 -2.33 2.56
C THR A 101 -16.33 -3.07 3.28
N GLU A 102 -15.61 -3.94 2.58
CA GLU A 102 -14.65 -4.84 3.20
C GLU A 102 -13.22 -4.63 2.67
N PRO A 103 -12.27 -4.30 3.56
CA PRO A 103 -10.88 -4.19 3.19
C PRO A 103 -10.30 -5.55 2.79
N ALA A 104 -9.22 -5.53 2.02
CA ALA A 104 -8.59 -6.74 1.51
C ALA A 104 -7.70 -7.47 2.54
N SER A 105 -7.24 -6.77 3.58
CA SER A 105 -6.26 -7.29 4.53
C SER A 105 -6.39 -6.64 5.91
N LEU A 106 -5.26 -6.27 6.53
CA LEU A 106 -5.18 -5.55 7.79
C LEU A 106 -5.87 -4.18 7.65
N HIS A 107 -6.68 -3.81 8.64
CA HIS A 107 -7.38 -2.53 8.61
C HIS A 107 -7.73 -2.04 10.02
N PRO A 108 -8.02 -0.73 10.20
CA PRO A 108 -8.42 -0.18 11.48
C PRO A 108 -9.89 -0.47 11.79
N VAL A 109 -10.16 -1.02 12.97
CA VAL A 109 -11.46 -0.97 13.65
C VAL A 109 -11.41 0.17 14.66
N ILE A 110 -12.38 1.07 14.58
CA ILE A 110 -12.44 2.29 15.38
C ILE A 110 -13.52 2.13 16.44
N ASP A 111 -13.14 2.27 17.71
CA ASP A 111 -14.07 2.26 18.84
C ASP A 111 -14.77 3.63 18.93
N PRO A 112 -16.09 3.71 18.70
CA PRO A 112 -16.82 4.97 18.75
C PRO A 112 -16.88 5.58 20.15
N ASN A 113 -16.73 4.79 21.22
CA ASN A 113 -16.76 5.28 22.59
C ASN A 113 -15.45 5.98 22.96
N ARG A 114 -14.32 5.51 22.42
CA ARG A 114 -13.00 6.13 22.61
C ARG A 114 -12.69 7.22 21.57
N CYS A 115 -13.32 7.17 20.40
CA CYS A 115 -13.06 8.13 19.33
C CYS A 115 -13.62 9.53 19.65
N MET A 116 -12.76 10.53 19.76
CA MET A 116 -13.17 11.94 19.97
C MET A 116 -13.39 12.73 18.67
N GLY A 117 -13.25 12.10 17.50
CA GLY A 117 -13.53 12.79 16.22
C GLY A 117 -12.50 13.83 15.78
N CYS A 118 -11.30 13.85 16.37
CA CYS A 118 -10.27 14.85 16.07
C CYS A 118 -9.75 14.81 14.61
N GLY A 119 -9.95 13.69 13.90
CA GLY A 119 -9.55 13.53 12.50
C GLY A 119 -8.06 13.27 12.26
N SER A 120 -7.22 13.13 13.30
CA SER A 120 -5.78 12.86 13.15
C SER A 120 -5.51 11.61 12.31
N CYS A 121 -6.33 10.56 12.47
CA CYS A 121 -6.23 9.35 11.66
C CYS A 121 -6.54 9.56 10.18
N VAL A 122 -7.45 10.49 9.84
CA VAL A 122 -7.79 10.85 8.46
C VAL A 122 -6.61 11.58 7.81
N THR A 123 -6.04 12.55 8.53
CA THR A 123 -4.89 13.34 8.03
C THR A 123 -3.62 12.49 7.92
N ALA A 124 -3.44 11.51 8.80
CA ALA A 124 -2.25 10.64 8.80
C ALA A 124 -2.30 9.53 7.74
N CYS A 125 -3.42 9.34 7.03
CA CYS A 125 -3.52 8.33 5.98
C CYS A 125 -2.84 8.83 4.69
N PRO A 126 -1.76 8.18 4.21
CA PRO A 126 -1.04 8.60 3.01
C PRO A 126 -1.88 8.44 1.74
N GLU A 127 -2.84 7.52 1.74
CA GLU A 127 -3.74 7.29 0.60
C GLU A 127 -4.77 8.42 0.43
N GLN A 128 -5.05 9.20 1.49
CA GLN A 128 -6.16 10.14 1.54
C GLN A 128 -6.15 11.20 0.42
N ALA A 129 -4.98 11.53 -0.13
CA ALA A 129 -4.81 12.49 -1.23
C ALA A 129 -5.46 12.01 -2.54
N ASN A 130 -5.32 10.73 -2.86
CA ASN A 130 -5.76 10.15 -4.13
C ASN A 130 -6.95 9.19 -3.95
N HIS A 131 -6.96 8.45 -2.84
CA HIS A 131 -7.92 7.42 -2.51
C HIS A 131 -8.40 7.63 -1.06
N PRO A 132 -9.55 8.28 -0.84
CA PRO A 132 -10.07 8.46 0.52
C PRO A 132 -10.28 7.10 1.18
N VAL A 133 -9.83 6.93 2.42
CA VAL A 133 -9.99 5.67 3.18
C VAL A 133 -10.83 5.93 4.43
N LEU A 134 -10.46 6.97 5.18
CA LEU A 134 -11.10 7.36 6.43
C LEU A 134 -11.84 8.70 6.25
N GLY A 135 -12.91 8.86 7.02
CA GLY A 135 -13.70 10.09 7.08
C GLY A 135 -14.30 10.30 8.45
N LEU A 136 -14.81 11.51 8.70
CA LEU A 136 -15.57 11.81 9.90
C LEU A 136 -17.06 11.80 9.56
N ILE A 137 -17.82 10.92 10.21
CA ILE A 137 -19.28 10.85 10.12
C ILE A 137 -19.81 11.00 11.54
N GLU A 138 -20.72 11.96 11.75
CA GLU A 138 -21.34 12.23 13.07
C GLU A 138 -20.30 12.48 14.19
N GLY A 139 -19.19 13.11 13.85
CA GLY A 139 -18.12 13.41 14.81
C GLY A 139 -17.28 12.19 15.22
N LYS A 140 -17.40 11.06 14.51
CA LYS A 140 -16.59 9.86 14.73
C LYS A 140 -15.83 9.50 13.46
N ALA A 141 -14.62 8.96 13.63
CA ALA A 141 -13.87 8.44 12.51
C ALA A 141 -14.45 7.11 12.06
N GLN A 142 -14.57 6.93 10.75
CA GLN A 142 -15.09 5.71 10.13
C GLN A 142 -14.33 5.42 8.83
N LEU A 143 -14.21 4.14 8.47
CA LEU A 143 -13.78 3.74 7.14
C LEU A 143 -14.90 4.06 6.13
N ILE A 144 -14.65 5.04 5.26
CA ILE A 144 -15.61 5.49 4.24
C ILE A 144 -15.42 4.77 2.90
N ALA A 145 -14.20 4.31 2.60
CA ALA A 145 -13.92 3.42 1.48
C ALA A 145 -12.91 2.34 1.91
N PRO A 146 -13.38 1.30 2.62
CA PRO A 146 -12.52 0.28 3.22
C PRO A 146 -11.62 -0.44 2.20
N THR A 147 -12.09 -0.62 0.97
CA THR A 147 -11.32 -1.29 -0.11
C THR A 147 -10.03 -0.56 -0.50
N ASN A 148 -9.95 0.75 -0.25
CA ASN A 148 -8.75 1.55 -0.51
C ASN A 148 -7.72 1.43 0.63
N CYS A 149 -8.06 0.79 1.75
CA CYS A 149 -7.15 0.64 2.88
C CYS A 149 -6.03 -0.36 2.55
N ILE A 150 -4.79 0.10 2.65
CA ILE A 150 -3.58 -0.73 2.44
C ILE A 150 -3.02 -1.34 3.74
N GLY A 151 -3.71 -1.17 4.88
CA GLY A 151 -3.28 -1.77 6.16
C GLY A 151 -1.97 -1.24 6.72
N HIS A 152 -1.57 -0.01 6.39
CA HIS A 152 -0.29 0.57 6.82
C HIS A 152 -0.24 0.96 8.32
N GLY A 153 -1.40 1.09 8.97
CA GLY A 153 -1.47 1.31 10.42
C GLY A 153 -1.16 2.72 10.93
N ALA A 154 -0.79 3.68 10.08
CA ALA A 154 -0.44 5.04 10.57
C ALA A 154 -1.64 5.75 11.24
N CYS A 155 -2.87 5.38 10.88
CA CYS A 155 -4.07 5.81 11.59
C CYS A 155 -4.07 5.40 13.08
N LYS A 156 -3.63 4.17 13.40
CA LYS A 156 -3.48 3.69 14.79
C LYS A 156 -2.44 4.52 15.54
N THR A 157 -1.25 4.69 14.95
CA THR A 157 -0.17 5.48 15.56
C THR A 157 -0.54 6.94 15.77
N ALA A 158 -1.32 7.53 14.84
CA ALA A 158 -1.73 8.93 14.91
C ALA A 158 -2.93 9.17 15.84
N CYS A 159 -3.56 8.13 16.40
CA CYS A 159 -4.73 8.27 17.24
C CYS A 159 -4.32 8.65 18.68
N PRO A 160 -4.57 9.89 19.16
CA PRO A 160 -4.16 10.29 20.51
C PRO A 160 -5.04 9.67 21.61
N PHE A 161 -6.16 9.06 21.25
CA PHE A 161 -7.11 8.43 22.18
C PHE A 161 -7.02 6.90 22.19
N ASP A 162 -6.10 6.34 21.38
CA ASP A 162 -5.92 4.89 21.21
C ASP A 162 -7.25 4.17 20.89
N ALA A 163 -8.10 4.85 20.09
CA ALA A 163 -9.41 4.36 19.70
C ALA A 163 -9.37 3.38 18.52
N ILE A 164 -8.18 3.01 18.05
CA ILE A 164 -8.00 2.27 16.80
C ILE A 164 -7.22 0.98 17.05
N THR A 165 -7.84 -0.14 16.75
CA THR A 165 -7.19 -1.46 16.74
C THR A 165 -7.03 -1.92 15.30
N LEU A 166 -5.88 -2.48 14.95
CA LEU A 166 -5.69 -3.08 13.63
C LEU A 166 -6.08 -4.56 13.72
N VAL A 167 -6.90 -5.01 12.77
CA VAL A 167 -7.41 -6.38 12.74
C VAL A 167 -7.27 -7.00 11.35
N PHE A 168 -7.14 -8.33 11.30
CA PHE A 168 -7.12 -9.12 10.09
C PHE A 168 -8.52 -9.63 9.73
N GLY A 169 -8.93 -9.35 8.50
CA GLY A 169 -10.24 -9.73 7.99
C GLY A 169 -11.38 -8.98 8.67
N THR A 170 -12.59 -9.12 8.13
CA THR A 170 -13.82 -8.62 8.76
C THR A 170 -14.59 -9.79 9.37
N GLU A 171 -15.69 -9.52 10.08
CA GLU A 171 -16.61 -10.56 10.54
C GLU A 171 -17.06 -11.49 9.40
N ARG A 172 -17.30 -10.92 8.22
CA ARG A 172 -17.82 -11.64 7.04
C ARG A 172 -16.72 -12.17 6.11
N ARG A 173 -15.56 -11.52 6.08
CA ARG A 173 -14.44 -11.88 5.21
C ARG A 173 -13.22 -12.29 6.02
N GLY A 174 -13.00 -13.59 6.08
CA GLY A 174 -11.80 -14.18 6.68
C GLY A 174 -10.54 -13.86 5.87
N VAL A 175 -9.42 -13.70 6.59
CA VAL A 175 -8.09 -13.57 5.99
C VAL A 175 -7.21 -14.67 6.55
N ASP A 176 -6.66 -15.49 5.65
CA ASP A 176 -5.73 -16.56 6.01
C ASP A 176 -4.37 -15.97 6.41
N ILE A 177 -3.90 -16.27 7.61
CA ILE A 177 -2.64 -15.78 8.18
C ILE A 177 -1.86 -17.00 8.72
N PRO A 178 -0.58 -17.17 8.37
CA PRO A 178 0.24 -18.21 8.97
C PRO A 178 0.41 -17.96 10.48
N VAL A 179 0.38 -19.03 11.27
CA VAL A 179 0.67 -18.93 12.71
C VAL A 179 2.17 -18.78 12.89
N LEU A 180 2.58 -17.66 13.48
CA LEU A 180 3.99 -17.33 13.73
C LEU A 180 4.24 -17.16 15.23
N GLN A 181 5.40 -17.61 15.65
CA GLN A 181 5.98 -17.26 16.94
C GLN A 181 6.48 -15.80 16.93
N SER A 182 6.79 -15.24 18.12
CA SER A 182 7.28 -13.87 18.24
C SER A 182 8.62 -13.61 17.54
N ASN A 183 9.37 -14.68 17.25
CA ASN A 183 10.64 -14.68 16.51
C ASN A 183 10.46 -14.92 14.99
N PHE A 184 9.23 -14.84 14.46
CA PHE A 184 8.89 -15.07 13.04
C PHE A 184 8.98 -16.52 12.55
N GLU A 185 9.28 -17.47 13.44
CA GLU A 185 9.27 -18.89 13.12
C GLU A 185 7.83 -19.40 12.95
N THR A 186 7.63 -20.28 11.98
CA THR A 186 6.32 -20.89 11.70
C THR A 186 6.05 -22.07 12.62
N SER A 187 4.94 -22.77 12.40
CA SER A 187 4.69 -24.09 13.02
C SER A 187 5.66 -25.17 12.56
N MET A 188 6.40 -24.94 11.47
CA MET A 188 7.45 -25.82 10.98
C MET A 188 8.80 -25.32 11.51
N PRO A 189 9.57 -26.17 12.23
CA PRO A 189 10.86 -25.77 12.79
C PRO A 189 11.84 -25.28 11.71
N ASN A 190 12.62 -24.24 11.98
CA ASN A 190 13.59 -23.67 11.05
C ASN A 190 13.00 -23.09 9.74
N ILE A 191 11.67 -22.92 9.65
CA ILE A 191 11.04 -22.14 8.60
C ILE A 191 10.51 -20.85 9.20
N PHE A 192 10.94 -19.72 8.63
CA PHE A 192 10.57 -18.37 9.06
C PHE A 192 9.75 -17.66 7.97
N ILE A 193 8.87 -16.74 8.37
CA ILE A 193 8.09 -15.92 7.45
C ILE A 193 8.29 -14.44 7.77
N ALA A 194 8.54 -13.63 6.73
CA ALA A 194 8.68 -12.19 6.86
C ALA A 194 7.86 -11.41 5.82
N GLY A 195 7.57 -10.15 6.13
CA GLY A 195 6.89 -9.21 5.23
C GLY A 195 5.38 -9.35 5.25
N GLU A 196 4.75 -9.11 4.10
CA GLU A 196 3.29 -9.01 4.00
C GLU A 196 2.56 -10.30 4.44
N LEU A 197 3.20 -11.46 4.34
CA LEU A 197 2.65 -12.73 4.82
C LEU A 197 2.32 -12.70 6.32
N GLY A 198 3.16 -12.06 7.13
CA GLY A 198 2.95 -11.82 8.56
C GLY A 198 1.97 -10.67 8.85
N GLY A 199 1.37 -10.10 7.80
CA GLY A 199 0.23 -9.19 7.93
C GLY A 199 0.53 -7.69 7.89
N MET A 200 1.78 -7.30 7.64
CA MET A 200 2.15 -5.87 7.50
C MET A 200 2.72 -5.61 6.10
N GLY A 201 1.92 -4.98 5.22
CA GLY A 201 2.26 -4.77 3.80
C GLY A 201 3.12 -3.54 3.47
N LEU A 202 3.63 -2.81 4.47
CA LEU A 202 4.48 -1.65 4.22
C LEU A 202 5.91 -2.06 3.87
N ILE A 203 6.52 -1.36 2.91
CA ILE A 203 7.93 -1.56 2.51
C ILE A 203 8.85 -1.47 3.74
N LYS A 204 8.68 -0.44 4.58
CA LYS A 204 9.45 -0.28 5.83
C LYS A 204 9.32 -1.49 6.75
N ASN A 205 8.09 -1.90 7.04
CA ASN A 205 7.84 -3.02 7.95
C ASN A 205 8.37 -4.32 7.35
N ALA A 206 8.25 -4.51 6.03
CA ALA A 206 8.78 -5.66 5.33
C ALA A 206 10.30 -5.74 5.47
N VAL A 207 11.02 -4.64 5.24
CA VAL A 207 12.48 -4.57 5.46
C VAL A 207 12.83 -4.90 6.91
N GLU A 208 12.23 -4.23 7.89
CA GLU A 208 12.52 -4.46 9.31
C GLU A 208 12.24 -5.92 9.74
N GLN A 209 11.15 -6.51 9.25
CA GLN A 209 10.82 -7.91 9.53
C GLN A 209 11.79 -8.88 8.85
N GLY A 210 12.21 -8.60 7.62
CA GLY A 210 13.19 -9.42 6.91
C GLY A 210 14.50 -9.54 7.68
N VAL A 211 15.00 -8.42 8.21
CA VAL A 211 16.19 -8.38 9.07
C VAL A 211 15.97 -9.19 10.35
N LYS A 212 14.90 -8.89 11.10
CA LYS A 212 14.62 -9.56 12.39
C LYS A 212 14.39 -11.06 12.26
N ALA A 213 13.66 -11.50 11.22
CA ALA A 213 13.41 -12.91 10.97
C ALA A 213 14.71 -13.66 10.64
N LEU A 214 15.61 -13.03 9.88
CA LEU A 214 16.91 -13.64 9.61
C LEU A 214 17.80 -13.68 10.85
N GLU A 215 17.80 -12.64 11.69
CA GLU A 215 18.56 -12.66 12.95
C GLU A 215 18.09 -13.76 13.90
N ALA A 216 16.77 -13.93 14.00
CA ALA A 216 16.16 -15.04 14.75
C ALA A 216 16.57 -16.41 14.17
N LEU A 217 16.53 -16.54 12.84
CA LEU A 217 16.99 -17.73 12.13
C LEU A 217 18.47 -18.00 12.43
N HIS A 218 19.34 -17.00 12.31
CA HIS A 218 20.77 -17.11 12.57
C HIS A 218 21.05 -17.61 14.00
N ALA A 219 20.29 -17.11 14.98
CA ALA A 219 20.39 -17.54 16.37
C ALA A 219 19.95 -19.00 16.59
N SER A 220 19.08 -19.54 15.72
CA SER A 220 18.59 -20.93 15.76
C SER A 220 19.45 -21.94 15.00
N LEU A 221 20.44 -21.49 14.22
CA LEU A 221 21.29 -22.38 13.41
C LEU A 221 22.14 -23.30 14.29
N ASP A 222 21.94 -24.61 14.12
CA ASP A 222 22.82 -25.67 14.62
C ASP A 222 24.12 -25.73 13.80
N ARG A 223 25.18 -25.14 14.36
CA ARG A 223 26.53 -25.06 13.76
C ARG A 223 27.25 -26.41 13.61
N LYS A 224 26.67 -27.50 14.12
CA LYS A 224 27.25 -28.85 13.98
C LYS A 224 26.83 -29.56 12.69
N ARG A 225 25.85 -29.02 11.96
CA ARG A 225 25.30 -29.64 10.75
C ARG A 225 26.16 -29.40 9.53
N THR A 226 26.00 -30.26 8.53
CA THR A 226 26.85 -30.34 7.33
C THR A 226 26.19 -29.79 6.07
N HIS A 227 25.01 -29.16 6.16
CA HIS A 227 24.36 -28.50 5.04
C HIS A 227 25.27 -27.41 4.46
N ALA A 228 25.49 -27.44 3.14
CA ALA A 228 26.32 -26.44 2.47
C ALA A 228 25.67 -25.05 2.45
N VAL A 229 24.36 -24.97 2.67
CA VAL A 229 23.58 -23.73 2.72
C VAL A 229 22.93 -23.63 4.09
N ASP A 230 23.22 -22.54 4.81
CA ASP A 230 22.61 -22.23 6.10
C ASP A 230 21.13 -21.84 5.91
N VAL A 231 20.85 -21.02 4.89
CA VAL A 231 19.51 -20.50 4.62
C VAL A 231 19.20 -20.33 3.13
N VAL A 232 18.01 -20.78 2.72
CA VAL A 232 17.39 -20.40 1.45
C VAL A 232 16.37 -19.30 1.72
N ILE A 233 16.57 -18.13 1.12
CA ILE A 233 15.66 -16.98 1.21
C ILE A 233 14.79 -16.98 -0.06
N ILE A 234 13.46 -17.00 0.10
CA ILE A 234 12.53 -17.13 -1.02
C ILE A 234 11.75 -15.83 -1.20
N GLY A 235 12.01 -15.16 -2.32
CA GLY A 235 11.49 -13.84 -2.69
C GLY A 235 12.53 -12.74 -2.49
N ALA A 236 12.70 -11.88 -3.49
CA ALA A 236 13.56 -10.69 -3.48
C ALA A 236 12.74 -9.40 -3.47
N GLY A 237 11.56 -9.42 -2.83
CA GLY A 237 10.85 -8.21 -2.40
C GLY A 237 11.55 -7.52 -1.23
N PRO A 238 11.03 -6.38 -0.73
CA PRO A 238 11.70 -5.61 0.31
C PRO A 238 12.14 -6.41 1.55
N ALA A 239 11.33 -7.35 2.03
CA ALA A 239 11.70 -8.21 3.16
C ALA A 239 12.86 -9.16 2.82
N GLY A 240 12.77 -9.86 1.69
CA GLY A 240 13.78 -10.84 1.29
C GLY A 240 15.09 -10.19 0.84
N PHE A 241 15.04 -9.02 0.20
CA PHE A 241 16.23 -8.25 -0.13
C PHE A 241 16.96 -7.78 1.14
N ALA A 242 16.24 -7.23 2.11
CA ALA A 242 16.83 -6.85 3.40
C ALA A 242 17.42 -8.06 4.15
N ALA A 243 16.74 -9.21 4.13
CA ALA A 243 17.29 -10.44 4.67
C ALA A 243 18.55 -10.89 3.91
N THR A 244 18.57 -10.78 2.58
CA THR A 244 19.75 -11.12 1.77
C THR A 244 20.97 -10.28 2.18
N LEU A 245 20.79 -8.96 2.34
CA LEU A 245 21.83 -8.07 2.82
C LEU A 245 22.30 -8.45 4.24
N ARG A 246 21.36 -8.75 5.15
CA ARG A 246 21.68 -9.17 6.51
C ARG A 246 22.41 -10.51 6.55
N ALA A 247 22.08 -11.44 5.65
CA ALA A 247 22.74 -12.75 5.55
C ALA A 247 24.20 -12.59 5.11
N ALA A 248 24.45 -11.70 4.15
CA ALA A 248 25.80 -11.33 3.72
C ALA A 248 26.59 -10.68 4.87
N GLU A 249 26.01 -9.72 5.58
CA GLU A 249 26.65 -9.05 6.73
C GLU A 249 27.04 -10.04 7.84
N LEU A 250 26.20 -11.07 8.06
CA LEU A 250 26.44 -12.14 9.04
C LEU A 250 27.33 -13.27 8.52
N ASN A 251 27.86 -13.16 7.29
CA ASN A 251 28.69 -14.17 6.62
C ASN A 251 28.05 -15.57 6.60
N LEU A 252 26.74 -15.65 6.37
CA LEU A 252 26.04 -16.92 6.18
C LEU A 252 26.28 -17.48 4.77
N ASN A 253 26.24 -18.81 4.64
CA ASN A 253 26.10 -19.46 3.36
C ASN A 253 24.62 -19.43 2.97
N TYR A 254 24.23 -18.52 2.07
CA TYR A 254 22.83 -18.35 1.68
C TYR A 254 22.64 -18.40 0.17
N VAL A 255 21.39 -18.67 -0.23
CA VAL A 255 20.92 -18.41 -1.60
C VAL A 255 19.57 -17.72 -1.56
N THR A 256 19.44 -16.64 -2.31
CA THR A 256 18.15 -15.95 -2.48
C THR A 256 17.55 -16.31 -3.82
N LEU A 257 16.30 -16.76 -3.83
CA LEU A 257 15.57 -17.23 -5.00
C LEU A 257 14.42 -16.27 -5.31
N GLU A 258 14.33 -15.77 -6.55
CA GLU A 258 13.27 -14.87 -7.02
C GLU A 258 12.68 -15.37 -8.34
N GLN A 259 11.35 -15.46 -8.40
CA GLN A 259 10.62 -15.96 -9.57
C GLN A 259 10.61 -14.96 -10.73
N GLU A 260 10.71 -13.66 -10.45
CA GLU A 260 10.69 -12.57 -11.44
C GLU A 260 11.98 -11.75 -11.33
N SER A 261 11.88 -10.52 -10.83
CA SER A 261 12.97 -9.54 -10.71
C SER A 261 13.00 -8.91 -9.32
N LEU A 262 14.05 -8.13 -9.04
CA LEU A 262 14.21 -7.42 -7.78
C LEU A 262 12.98 -6.54 -7.46
N GLY A 263 12.61 -6.53 -6.19
CA GLY A 263 11.59 -5.65 -5.63
C GLY A 263 10.20 -6.25 -5.50
N GLY A 264 9.95 -7.45 -6.05
CA GLY A 264 8.72 -8.21 -5.86
C GLY A 264 7.47 -7.39 -6.18
N THR A 265 6.55 -7.24 -5.22
CA THR A 265 5.31 -6.46 -5.41
C THR A 265 5.57 -5.00 -5.84
N VAL A 266 6.67 -4.38 -5.43
CA VAL A 266 7.01 -2.99 -5.81
C VAL A 266 7.27 -2.89 -7.30
N TYR A 267 7.99 -3.86 -7.89
CA TYR A 267 8.24 -3.94 -9.33
C TYR A 267 6.95 -3.96 -10.16
N GLN A 268 5.85 -4.44 -9.56
CA GLN A 268 4.56 -4.62 -10.20
C GLN A 268 3.60 -3.43 -10.00
N PHE A 269 4.06 -2.34 -9.39
CA PHE A 269 3.27 -1.12 -9.29
C PHE A 269 3.17 -0.38 -10.63
N PRO A 270 2.10 0.41 -10.86
CA PRO A 270 2.01 1.30 -12.01
C PRO A 270 3.20 2.26 -12.11
N ARG A 271 3.51 2.69 -13.33
CA ARG A 271 4.60 3.63 -13.59
C ARG A 271 4.41 4.95 -12.84
N GLY A 272 5.47 5.49 -12.23
CA GLY A 272 5.44 6.76 -11.52
C GLY A 272 4.63 6.73 -10.22
N LYS A 273 4.22 5.55 -9.74
CA LYS A 273 3.56 5.43 -8.45
C LYS A 273 4.50 5.90 -7.35
N LEU A 274 4.04 6.83 -6.52
CA LEU A 274 4.75 7.21 -5.31
C LEU A 274 4.78 6.05 -4.32
N VAL A 275 5.96 5.72 -3.84
CA VAL A 275 6.28 4.66 -2.90
C VAL A 275 7.16 5.22 -1.79
N MET A 276 7.10 4.61 -0.61
CA MET A 276 7.86 5.00 0.58
C MET A 276 7.65 6.44 1.07
N THR A 277 6.96 6.54 2.20
CA THR A 277 6.71 7.81 2.91
C THR A 277 7.53 7.91 4.21
N ALA A 278 8.45 6.97 4.45
CA ALA A 278 9.19 6.88 5.69
C ALA A 278 10.61 6.35 5.46
N PRO A 279 11.59 6.81 6.26
CA PRO A 279 12.95 6.31 6.20
C PRO A 279 13.02 4.85 6.64
N VAL A 280 13.99 4.13 6.08
CA VAL A 280 14.23 2.71 6.33
C VAL A 280 15.71 2.52 6.61
N ASP A 281 16.03 1.61 7.52
CA ASP A 281 17.40 1.19 7.78
C ASP A 281 17.67 -0.11 7.02
N LEU A 282 18.62 -0.09 6.10
CA LEU A 282 19.02 -1.25 5.31
C LEU A 282 20.36 -1.79 5.82
N PRO A 283 20.50 -3.11 6.02
CA PRO A 283 21.79 -3.71 6.35
C PRO A 283 22.85 -3.35 5.30
N THR A 284 24.09 -3.16 5.74
CA THR A 284 25.25 -2.77 4.91
C THR A 284 25.21 -1.34 4.33
N VAL A 285 24.02 -0.73 4.17
CA VAL A 285 23.85 0.62 3.62
C VAL A 285 23.63 1.67 4.72
N GLY A 286 22.92 1.31 5.78
CA GLY A 286 22.49 2.20 6.85
C GLY A 286 21.16 2.90 6.55
N LYS A 287 20.95 4.05 7.21
CA LYS A 287 19.66 4.75 7.18
C LYS A 287 19.44 5.48 5.86
N VAL A 288 18.42 5.04 5.12
CA VAL A 288 18.00 5.61 3.85
C VAL A 288 16.82 6.55 4.06
N HIS A 289 17.00 7.80 3.63
CA HIS A 289 16.00 8.86 3.72
C HIS A 289 15.34 9.08 2.37
N PHE A 290 14.25 8.36 2.11
CA PHE A 290 13.37 8.65 1.00
C PHE A 290 12.29 9.66 1.42
N THR A 291 12.16 10.74 0.66
CA THR A 291 11.07 11.71 0.79
C THR A 291 10.27 11.61 -0.50
N GLU A 292 9.07 11.01 -0.43
CA GLU A 292 8.13 10.86 -1.56
C GLU A 292 8.80 10.37 -2.86
N THR A 293 9.28 9.13 -2.86
CA THR A 293 10.03 8.54 -3.97
C THR A 293 9.12 7.82 -4.96
N THR A 294 9.49 7.74 -6.23
CA THR A 294 8.75 6.95 -7.22
C THR A 294 9.17 5.49 -7.20
N LYS A 295 8.29 4.61 -7.70
CA LYS A 295 8.58 3.18 -7.87
C LYS A 295 9.92 2.96 -8.58
N GLU A 296 10.16 3.70 -9.66
CA GLU A 296 11.34 3.59 -10.51
C GLU A 296 12.61 3.95 -9.74
N GLU A 297 12.63 5.11 -9.08
CA GLU A 297 13.77 5.57 -8.26
C GLU A 297 14.10 4.57 -7.13
N LEU A 298 13.08 4.00 -6.49
CA LEU A 298 13.29 3.00 -5.45
C LEU A 298 13.92 1.71 -6.00
N LEU A 299 13.47 1.25 -7.18
CA LEU A 299 14.03 0.06 -7.83
C LEU A 299 15.46 0.31 -8.31
N GLU A 300 15.75 1.48 -8.88
CA GLU A 300 17.09 1.88 -9.28
C GLU A 300 18.05 1.89 -8.07
N PHE A 301 17.60 2.43 -6.94
CA PHE A 301 18.34 2.38 -5.70
C PHE A 301 18.59 0.95 -5.22
N TRP A 302 17.58 0.08 -5.19
CA TRP A 302 17.79 -1.33 -4.79
C TRP A 302 18.74 -2.08 -5.73
N GLN A 303 18.68 -1.83 -7.03
CA GLN A 303 19.63 -2.39 -7.99
C GLN A 303 21.05 -1.85 -7.77
N GLN A 304 21.20 -0.59 -7.40
CA GLN A 304 22.49 -0.03 -7.02
C GLN A 304 23.05 -0.75 -5.78
N VAL A 305 22.24 -0.88 -4.73
CA VAL A 305 22.62 -1.59 -3.50
C VAL A 305 22.97 -3.05 -3.79
N GLU A 306 22.20 -3.75 -4.63
CA GLU A 306 22.50 -5.13 -5.03
C GLU A 306 23.88 -5.23 -5.67
N ARG A 307 24.22 -4.33 -6.60
CA ARG A 307 25.53 -4.30 -7.26
C ARG A 307 26.67 -3.98 -6.30
N GLU A 308 26.47 -3.04 -5.38
CA GLU A 308 27.52 -2.58 -4.45
C GLU A 308 27.77 -3.56 -3.30
N SER A 309 26.75 -4.33 -2.89
CA SER A 309 26.84 -5.29 -1.80
C SER A 309 27.28 -6.70 -2.24
N GLU A 310 27.44 -6.92 -3.55
CA GLU A 310 27.84 -8.20 -4.16
C GLU A 310 27.00 -9.41 -3.69
N VAL A 311 25.75 -9.17 -3.29
CA VAL A 311 24.84 -10.23 -2.84
C VAL A 311 24.39 -11.10 -4.00
N SER A 312 24.19 -12.40 -3.72
CA SER A 312 23.78 -13.36 -4.76
C SER A 312 22.28 -13.61 -4.75
N ILE A 313 21.59 -13.16 -5.80
CA ILE A 313 20.17 -13.43 -6.03
C ILE A 313 20.01 -14.21 -7.34
N ARG A 314 19.24 -15.30 -7.30
CA ARG A 314 18.89 -16.14 -8.47
C ARG A 314 17.52 -15.75 -8.99
N TYR A 315 17.50 -14.98 -10.07
CA TYR A 315 16.28 -14.55 -10.75
C TYR A 315 15.69 -15.62 -11.67
N GLN A 316 14.41 -15.45 -12.00
CA GLN A 316 13.64 -16.40 -12.80
C GLN A 316 13.67 -17.82 -12.25
N GLU A 317 13.86 -17.97 -10.93
CA GLU A 317 13.96 -19.24 -10.23
C GLU A 317 12.83 -19.34 -9.20
N ARG A 318 11.77 -20.01 -9.61
CA ARG A 318 10.55 -20.17 -8.81
C ARG A 318 10.66 -21.42 -7.96
N VAL A 319 10.45 -21.26 -6.66
CA VAL A 319 10.30 -22.40 -5.74
C VAL A 319 8.94 -23.07 -5.96
N GLU A 320 8.97 -24.39 -6.08
CA GLU A 320 7.80 -25.24 -6.36
C GLU A 320 7.43 -26.09 -5.15
N ALA A 321 8.42 -26.57 -4.38
CA ALA A 321 8.20 -27.39 -3.20
C ALA A 321 9.29 -27.17 -2.14
N ILE A 322 8.92 -27.34 -0.87
CA ILE A 322 9.84 -27.36 0.28
C ILE A 322 9.44 -28.56 1.12
N GLU A 323 10.38 -29.49 1.29
CA GLU A 323 10.14 -30.76 1.97
C GLU A 323 11.26 -31.00 2.98
N PRO A 324 10.97 -31.59 4.16
CA PRO A 324 12.01 -32.04 5.07
C PRO A 324 12.96 -33.02 4.38
N ASP A 325 14.27 -32.87 4.60
CA ASP A 325 15.27 -33.74 3.98
C ASP A 325 15.53 -35.06 4.75
N GLY A 326 14.98 -35.18 5.96
CA GLY A 326 15.21 -36.32 6.87
C GLY A 326 16.45 -36.18 7.77
N GLU A 327 17.28 -35.16 7.55
CA GLU A 327 18.51 -34.85 8.29
C GLU A 327 18.36 -33.57 9.16
N GLY A 328 17.11 -33.14 9.35
CA GLY A 328 16.74 -31.97 10.15
C GLY A 328 16.78 -30.64 9.39
N GLY A 329 17.06 -30.67 8.09
CA GLY A 329 16.97 -29.52 7.18
C GLY A 329 15.82 -29.68 6.18
N TYR A 330 15.96 -29.00 5.04
CA TYR A 330 14.97 -28.93 3.99
C TYR A 330 15.59 -29.10 2.61
N LYS A 331 14.87 -29.79 1.74
CA LYS A 331 15.07 -29.78 0.29
C LYS A 331 14.10 -28.76 -0.33
N VAL A 332 14.66 -27.73 -0.94
CA VAL A 332 13.90 -26.72 -1.70
C VAL A 332 14.02 -27.04 -3.19
N THR A 333 12.90 -27.35 -3.84
CA THR A 333 12.84 -27.67 -5.28
C THR A 333 12.36 -26.46 -6.06
N THR A 334 13.03 -26.16 -7.17
CA THR A 334 12.75 -25.03 -8.07
C THR A 334 12.55 -25.51 -9.50
N ASN A 335 12.08 -24.62 -10.38
CA ASN A 335 12.03 -24.87 -11.82
C ASN A 335 13.42 -25.00 -12.49
N LYS A 336 14.52 -24.77 -11.77
CA LYS A 336 15.90 -24.84 -12.28
C LYS A 336 16.79 -25.86 -11.57
N GLY A 337 16.39 -26.35 -10.39
CA GLY A 337 17.19 -27.29 -9.62
C GLY A 337 16.64 -27.54 -8.22
N SER A 338 17.53 -27.90 -7.29
CA SER A 338 17.17 -28.09 -5.89
C SER A 338 18.31 -27.73 -4.96
N TYR A 339 17.96 -27.26 -3.76
CA TYR A 339 18.90 -26.88 -2.71
C TYR A 339 18.63 -27.68 -1.44
N GLN A 340 19.69 -28.13 -0.77
CA GLN A 340 19.62 -28.63 0.60
C GLN A 340 20.05 -27.52 1.54
N THR A 341 19.24 -27.23 2.54
CA THR A 341 19.46 -26.11 3.47
C THR A 341 19.05 -26.48 4.87
N GLN A 342 19.69 -25.89 5.87
CA GLN A 342 19.28 -26.07 7.26
C GLN A 342 17.95 -25.36 7.56
N SER A 343 17.79 -24.15 7.03
CA SER A 343 16.64 -23.28 7.32
C SER A 343 16.09 -22.62 6.05
N VAL A 344 14.86 -22.15 6.12
CA VAL A 344 14.19 -21.44 5.02
C VAL A 344 13.56 -20.14 5.54
N LEU A 345 13.75 -19.04 4.81
CA LEU A 345 13.05 -17.77 5.06
C LEU A 345 12.10 -17.46 3.90
N LEU A 346 10.80 -17.47 4.18
CA LEU A 346 9.75 -17.16 3.22
C LEU A 346 9.43 -15.66 3.24
N ALA A 347 9.80 -14.96 2.17
CA ALA A 347 9.57 -13.53 1.94
C ALA A 347 8.73 -13.26 0.66
N ILE A 348 7.81 -14.18 0.34
CA ILE A 348 7.04 -14.22 -0.91
C ILE A 348 5.84 -13.25 -0.99
N GLY A 349 5.55 -12.50 0.07
CA GLY A 349 4.43 -11.55 0.13
C GLY A 349 3.04 -12.20 0.01
N ARG A 350 1.97 -11.40 -0.16
CA ARG A 350 0.59 -11.92 -0.32
C ARG A 350 -0.02 -11.72 -1.71
N ARG A 351 0.67 -11.02 -2.62
CA ARG A 351 0.22 -10.82 -4.01
C ARG A 351 -0.18 -12.15 -4.66
N GLY A 352 0.57 -13.21 -4.34
CA GLY A 352 0.41 -14.51 -4.97
C GLY A 352 0.88 -14.53 -6.42
N THR A 353 0.71 -15.66 -7.07
CA THR A 353 1.01 -15.83 -8.50
C THR A 353 -0.23 -15.46 -9.32
N PRO A 354 -0.11 -14.69 -10.42
CA PRO A 354 -1.24 -14.46 -11.31
C PRO A 354 -1.91 -15.76 -11.73
N ARG A 355 -3.24 -15.75 -11.78
CA ARG A 355 -3.99 -16.91 -12.27
C ARG A 355 -3.78 -17.03 -13.79
N LYS A 356 -3.18 -18.14 -14.19
CA LYS A 356 -3.06 -18.53 -15.59
C LYS A 356 -4.40 -18.98 -16.17
N LEU A 357 -4.59 -18.79 -17.48
CA LEU A 357 -5.76 -19.28 -18.22
C LEU A 357 -5.66 -20.79 -18.53
N GLY A 358 -4.44 -21.33 -18.62
CA GLY A 358 -4.19 -22.73 -18.95
C GLY A 358 -4.45 -23.06 -20.42
N VAL A 359 -4.32 -22.08 -21.32
CA VAL A 359 -4.62 -22.23 -22.75
C VAL A 359 -3.34 -22.33 -23.58
N PRO A 360 -3.38 -23.03 -24.74
CA PRO A 360 -2.26 -23.03 -25.68
C PRO A 360 -1.86 -21.60 -26.07
N GLY A 361 -0.56 -21.32 -26.03
CA GLY A 361 0.02 -20.02 -26.38
C GLY A 361 0.03 -18.96 -25.26
N GLU A 362 -0.40 -19.31 -24.04
CA GLU A 362 -0.31 -18.38 -22.90
C GLU A 362 1.15 -18.04 -22.51
N GLU A 363 2.12 -18.88 -22.89
CA GLU A 363 3.55 -18.66 -22.58
C GLU A 363 4.25 -17.66 -23.54
N LEU A 364 3.52 -17.06 -24.50
CA LEU A 364 4.07 -16.09 -25.44
C LEU A 364 4.47 -14.77 -24.75
N SER A 365 5.50 -14.10 -25.25
CA SER A 365 6.04 -12.85 -24.67
C SER A 365 5.07 -11.67 -24.69
N LYS A 366 4.06 -11.70 -25.57
CA LYS A 366 2.97 -10.71 -25.67
C LYS A 366 1.92 -10.82 -24.57
N ILE A 367 2.02 -11.82 -23.70
CA ILE A 367 1.09 -12.06 -22.59
C ILE A 367 1.65 -11.44 -21.32
N VAL A 368 0.86 -10.55 -20.72
CA VAL A 368 1.17 -9.96 -19.42
C VAL A 368 -0.01 -10.12 -18.46
N TYR A 369 0.26 -10.12 -17.16
CA TYR A 369 -0.76 -10.37 -16.13
C TYR A 369 -1.20 -9.10 -15.39
N ARG A 370 -0.75 -7.93 -15.87
CA ARG A 370 -1.03 -6.62 -15.29
C ARG A 370 -0.68 -5.51 -16.28
N LEU A 371 -1.47 -4.45 -16.28
CA LEU A 371 -1.12 -3.20 -16.94
C LEU A 371 -0.10 -2.40 -16.11
N ILE A 372 1.06 -2.08 -16.68
CA ILE A 372 2.07 -1.19 -16.06
C ILE A 372 1.97 0.23 -16.64
N ASP A 373 1.96 0.33 -17.97
CA ASP A 373 1.89 1.58 -18.72
C ASP A 373 0.95 1.39 -19.93
N PRO A 374 -0.14 2.15 -20.06
CA PRO A 374 -1.01 2.06 -21.22
C PRO A 374 -0.34 2.53 -22.52
N GLU A 375 0.60 3.48 -22.47
CA GLU A 375 1.20 4.09 -23.65
C GLU A 375 1.93 3.08 -24.55
N GLN A 376 2.45 1.99 -23.97
CA GLN A 376 3.11 0.91 -24.70
C GLN A 376 2.22 0.20 -25.74
N TYR A 377 0.90 0.34 -25.61
CA TYR A 377 -0.09 -0.33 -26.47
C TYR A 377 -0.66 0.58 -27.57
N ARG A 378 -0.06 1.76 -27.79
CA ARG A 378 -0.50 2.69 -28.83
C ARG A 378 -0.51 2.00 -30.20
N GLY A 379 -1.64 2.09 -30.92
CA GLY A 379 -1.77 1.53 -32.27
C GLY A 379 -1.92 0.01 -32.34
N GLN A 380 -2.08 -0.70 -31.21
CA GLN A 380 -2.13 -2.15 -31.15
C GLN A 380 -3.56 -2.70 -30.99
N HIS A 381 -3.74 -3.96 -31.35
CA HIS A 381 -4.92 -4.76 -31.00
C HIS A 381 -4.70 -5.47 -29.65
N VAL A 382 -5.36 -5.01 -28.61
CA VAL A 382 -5.18 -5.51 -27.24
C VAL A 382 -6.39 -6.28 -26.76
N LEU A 383 -6.17 -7.49 -26.26
CA LEU A 383 -7.16 -8.25 -25.51
C LEU A 383 -6.93 -8.08 -24.02
N VAL A 384 -7.95 -7.68 -23.27
CA VAL A 384 -7.95 -7.71 -21.82
C VAL A 384 -8.90 -8.82 -21.35
N VAL A 385 -8.45 -9.67 -20.44
CA VAL A 385 -9.23 -10.80 -19.91
C VAL A 385 -9.52 -10.58 -18.43
N GLY A 386 -10.79 -10.46 -18.05
CA GLY A 386 -11.20 -10.32 -16.65
C GLY A 386 -12.44 -9.44 -16.46
N GLY A 387 -12.96 -9.42 -15.23
CA GLY A 387 -14.18 -8.66 -14.91
C GLY A 387 -14.19 -8.02 -13.53
N GLY A 388 -13.01 -7.83 -12.94
CA GLY A 388 -12.82 -6.98 -11.76
C GLY A 388 -12.28 -5.61 -12.14
N ASP A 389 -12.10 -4.72 -11.16
CA ASP A 389 -11.64 -3.34 -11.39
C ASP A 389 -10.35 -3.26 -12.18
N SER A 390 -9.36 -4.10 -11.87
CA SER A 390 -8.09 -4.11 -12.60
C SER A 390 -8.25 -4.41 -14.10
N ALA A 391 -9.24 -5.21 -14.50
CA ALA A 391 -9.51 -5.49 -15.91
C ALA A 391 -10.20 -4.29 -16.58
N LEU A 392 -11.18 -3.69 -15.91
CA LEU A 392 -11.92 -2.55 -16.44
C LEU A 392 -11.04 -1.30 -16.56
N GLU A 393 -10.23 -1.03 -15.54
CA GLU A 393 -9.25 0.06 -15.54
C GLU A 393 -8.20 -0.17 -16.64
N ALA A 394 -7.69 -1.39 -16.79
CA ALA A 394 -6.74 -1.69 -17.86
C ALA A 394 -7.35 -1.46 -19.25
N ALA A 395 -8.53 -2.00 -19.51
CA ALA A 395 -9.22 -1.84 -20.79
C ALA A 395 -9.50 -0.36 -21.10
N THR A 396 -10.03 0.39 -20.13
CA THR A 396 -10.35 1.81 -20.32
C THR A 396 -9.11 2.69 -20.49
N SER A 397 -8.05 2.49 -19.71
CA SER A 397 -6.81 3.26 -19.84
C SER A 397 -6.06 2.97 -21.15
N ILE A 398 -6.14 1.75 -21.67
CA ILE A 398 -5.54 1.39 -22.96
C ILE A 398 -6.37 1.96 -24.12
N ALA A 399 -7.70 1.95 -24.01
CA ALA A 399 -8.58 2.52 -25.03
C ALA A 399 -8.46 4.04 -25.17
N GLU A 400 -7.98 4.73 -24.12
CA GLU A 400 -7.62 6.15 -24.18
C GLU A 400 -6.37 6.42 -25.05
N GLN A 401 -5.60 5.39 -25.42
CA GLN A 401 -4.40 5.55 -26.24
C GLN A 401 -4.72 5.66 -27.74
N PRO A 402 -4.04 6.55 -28.49
CA PRO A 402 -4.33 6.76 -29.90
C PRO A 402 -4.17 5.52 -30.76
N GLY A 403 -5.16 5.23 -31.60
CA GLY A 403 -5.11 4.15 -32.59
C GLY A 403 -5.20 2.73 -32.04
N THR A 404 -5.44 2.58 -30.73
CA THR A 404 -5.52 1.27 -30.08
C THR A 404 -6.92 0.68 -30.20
N GLN A 405 -7.01 -0.62 -30.47
CA GLN A 405 -8.27 -1.36 -30.51
C GLN A 405 -8.31 -2.33 -29.33
N VAL A 406 -9.27 -2.14 -28.43
CA VAL A 406 -9.36 -2.94 -27.20
C VAL A 406 -10.55 -3.87 -27.25
N THR A 407 -10.33 -5.15 -26.98
CA THR A 407 -11.39 -6.11 -26.69
C THR A 407 -11.29 -6.52 -25.21
N LEU A 408 -12.39 -6.46 -24.48
CA LEU A 408 -12.49 -6.94 -23.10
C LEU A 408 -13.29 -8.25 -23.07
N SER A 409 -12.64 -9.35 -22.73
CA SER A 409 -13.29 -10.66 -22.57
C SER A 409 -13.55 -10.95 -21.10
N TYR A 410 -14.77 -11.38 -20.79
CA TYR A 410 -15.13 -11.84 -19.45
C TYR A 410 -16.09 -13.03 -19.47
N ARG A 411 -15.74 -14.06 -18.70
CA ARG A 411 -16.48 -15.33 -18.62
C ARG A 411 -17.90 -15.25 -18.07
N SER A 412 -18.28 -14.16 -17.42
CA SER A 412 -19.61 -14.02 -16.81
C SER A 412 -20.45 -12.98 -17.55
N GLY A 413 -21.77 -13.10 -17.45
CA GLY A 413 -22.71 -12.20 -18.14
C GLY A 413 -22.83 -10.79 -17.56
N ALA A 414 -22.12 -10.44 -16.48
CA ALA A 414 -22.13 -9.10 -15.90
C ALA A 414 -20.94 -8.84 -14.97
N PHE A 415 -20.47 -7.58 -14.90
CA PHE A 415 -19.36 -7.12 -14.05
C PHE A 415 -19.76 -6.89 -12.58
N SER A 416 -20.38 -7.87 -11.93
CA SER A 416 -20.93 -7.73 -10.56
C SER A 416 -19.90 -7.34 -9.49
N ARG A 417 -18.61 -7.61 -9.73
CA ARG A 417 -17.51 -7.39 -8.78
C ARG A 417 -16.78 -6.06 -8.93
N ALA A 418 -17.08 -5.30 -9.99
CA ALA A 418 -16.37 -4.06 -10.29
C ALA A 418 -17.11 -2.83 -9.76
N LYS A 419 -16.36 -1.81 -9.33
CA LYS A 419 -16.90 -0.54 -8.83
C LYS A 419 -17.82 0.09 -9.87
N LYS A 420 -18.92 0.70 -9.41
CA LYS A 420 -19.90 1.38 -10.27
C LYS A 420 -19.25 2.39 -11.21
N ARG A 421 -18.31 3.19 -10.71
CA ARG A 421 -17.54 4.15 -11.51
C ARG A 421 -16.77 3.49 -12.66
N ASN A 422 -16.13 2.35 -12.42
CA ASN A 422 -15.37 1.65 -13.45
C ASN A 422 -16.30 1.02 -14.49
N ARG A 423 -17.46 0.50 -14.07
CA ARG A 423 -18.51 0.04 -14.98
C ARG A 423 -19.04 1.16 -15.87
N GLN A 424 -19.33 2.33 -15.30
CA GLN A 424 -19.78 3.50 -16.07
C GLN A 424 -18.73 4.00 -17.07
N ARG A 425 -17.44 4.00 -16.69
CA ARG A 425 -16.36 4.33 -17.63
C ARG A 425 -16.27 3.31 -18.77
N LEU A 426 -16.41 2.02 -18.48
CA LEU A 426 -16.45 0.97 -19.49
C LEU A 426 -17.65 1.14 -20.43
N GLU A 427 -18.86 1.33 -19.88
CA GLU A 427 -20.10 1.53 -20.64
C GLU A 427 -19.98 2.73 -21.59
N ALA A 428 -19.39 3.85 -21.13
CA ALA A 428 -19.13 5.01 -21.98
C ALA A 428 -18.14 4.70 -23.12
N ALA A 429 -17.07 3.95 -22.83
CA ALA A 429 -16.07 3.56 -23.82
C ALA A 429 -16.59 2.51 -24.83
N GLU A 430 -17.51 1.65 -24.41
CA GLU A 430 -18.23 0.74 -25.29
C GLU A 430 -19.18 1.51 -26.22
N GLN A 431 -19.94 2.46 -25.68
CA GLN A 431 -20.85 3.32 -26.47
C GLN A 431 -20.10 4.19 -27.49
N SER A 432 -18.89 4.64 -27.19
CA SER A 432 -18.04 5.37 -28.14
C SER A 432 -17.38 4.47 -29.19
N GLY A 433 -17.52 3.15 -29.08
CA GLY A 433 -16.87 2.17 -29.95
C GLY A 433 -15.36 2.03 -29.69
N SER A 434 -14.85 2.58 -28.58
CA SER A 434 -13.43 2.51 -28.23
C SER A 434 -13.04 1.15 -27.62
N ILE A 435 -14.02 0.42 -27.07
CA ILE A 435 -13.83 -0.92 -26.50
C ILE A 435 -14.93 -1.85 -27.02
N ASN A 436 -14.54 -3.04 -27.47
CA ASN A 436 -15.45 -4.14 -27.73
C ASN A 436 -15.56 -5.04 -26.49
N VAL A 437 -16.75 -5.20 -25.91
CA VAL A 437 -16.96 -6.02 -24.71
C VAL A 437 -17.59 -7.37 -25.06
N LEU A 438 -16.90 -8.46 -24.71
CA LEU A 438 -17.36 -9.83 -24.93
C LEU A 438 -17.67 -10.50 -23.58
N LEU A 439 -18.93 -10.44 -23.18
CA LEU A 439 -19.43 -11.15 -21.99
C LEU A 439 -19.70 -12.63 -22.30
N SER A 440 -19.74 -13.47 -21.26
CA SER A 440 -19.89 -14.93 -21.40
C SER A 440 -18.87 -15.55 -22.37
N SER A 441 -17.66 -14.99 -22.42
CA SER A 441 -16.60 -15.43 -23.32
C SER A 441 -15.39 -16.00 -22.57
N ASN A 442 -14.76 -17.02 -23.14
CA ASN A 442 -13.53 -17.62 -22.62
C ASN A 442 -12.50 -17.71 -23.74
N VAL A 443 -11.26 -17.33 -23.46
CA VAL A 443 -10.14 -17.56 -24.37
C VAL A 443 -9.86 -19.07 -24.44
N THR A 444 -9.67 -19.61 -25.64
CA THR A 444 -9.38 -21.04 -25.87
C THR A 444 -7.99 -21.29 -26.43
N ALA A 445 -7.43 -20.35 -27.19
CA ALA A 445 -6.06 -20.42 -27.70
C ALA A 445 -5.53 -19.02 -28.01
N ILE A 446 -4.21 -18.84 -27.90
CA ILE A 446 -3.51 -17.61 -28.25
C ILE A 446 -2.39 -17.94 -29.24
N THR A 447 -2.25 -17.13 -30.28
CA THR A 447 -1.16 -17.21 -31.25
C THR A 447 -0.42 -15.88 -31.33
N GLU A 448 0.68 -15.84 -32.10
CA GLU A 448 1.48 -14.63 -32.28
C GLU A 448 0.68 -13.42 -32.76
N LYS A 449 -0.36 -13.63 -33.58
CA LYS A 449 -1.12 -12.52 -34.22
C LYS A 449 -2.62 -12.53 -33.95
N GLN A 450 -3.13 -13.58 -33.30
CA GLN A 450 -4.58 -13.77 -33.11
C GLN A 450 -4.88 -14.43 -31.77
N VAL A 451 -6.09 -14.18 -31.26
CA VAL A 451 -6.66 -14.91 -30.13
C VAL A 451 -7.98 -15.53 -30.56
N THR A 452 -8.19 -16.77 -30.12
CA THR A 452 -9.45 -17.49 -30.28
C THR A 452 -10.23 -17.45 -28.98
N LEU A 453 -11.49 -17.03 -29.06
CA LEU A 453 -12.44 -17.00 -27.95
C LEU A 453 -13.64 -17.88 -28.26
N GLN A 454 -14.17 -18.54 -27.24
CA GLN A 454 -15.47 -19.18 -27.25
C GLN A 454 -16.46 -18.23 -26.56
N GLN A 455 -17.52 -17.84 -27.26
CA GLN A 455 -18.64 -17.10 -26.69
C GLN A 455 -19.92 -17.86 -27.03
N ASP A 456 -20.64 -18.29 -26.00
CA ASP A 456 -21.72 -19.27 -26.13
C ASP A 456 -21.22 -20.52 -26.89
N ASP A 457 -21.86 -20.89 -28.01
CA ASP A 457 -21.47 -22.01 -28.88
C ASP A 457 -20.69 -21.57 -30.13
N LYS A 458 -20.23 -20.31 -30.19
CA LYS A 458 -19.50 -19.77 -31.33
C LYS A 458 -18.04 -19.50 -31.00
N GLN A 459 -17.18 -19.88 -31.94
CA GLN A 459 -15.77 -19.53 -31.94
C GLN A 459 -15.57 -18.19 -32.65
N ILE A 460 -14.86 -17.28 -31.99
CA ILE A 460 -14.54 -15.93 -32.47
C ILE A 460 -13.02 -15.82 -32.53
N GLU A 461 -12.50 -15.36 -33.67
CA GLU A 461 -11.09 -15.05 -33.82
C GLU A 461 -10.90 -13.55 -33.98
N ILE A 462 -9.98 -12.99 -33.21
CA ILE A 462 -9.64 -11.56 -33.26
C ILE A 462 -8.15 -11.38 -33.51
N ALA A 463 -7.81 -10.38 -34.31
CA ALA A 463 -6.43 -9.91 -34.40
C ALA A 463 -5.96 -9.44 -33.01
N ASN A 464 -4.73 -9.78 -32.66
CA ASN A 464 -4.19 -9.52 -31.34
C ASN A 464 -2.68 -9.32 -31.42
N ASP A 465 -2.19 -8.20 -30.89
CA ASP A 465 -0.77 -7.88 -30.74
C ASP A 465 -0.31 -8.06 -29.29
N ALA A 466 -1.20 -7.82 -28.32
CA ALA A 466 -0.91 -8.01 -26.89
C ALA A 466 -2.13 -8.51 -26.10
N THR A 467 -1.90 -9.30 -25.05
CA THR A 467 -2.97 -9.76 -24.17
C THR A 467 -2.63 -9.51 -22.70
N ILE A 468 -3.58 -8.92 -21.97
CA ILE A 468 -3.48 -8.64 -20.54
C ILE A 468 -4.46 -9.51 -19.77
N ILE A 469 -3.95 -10.42 -18.95
CA ILE A 469 -4.76 -11.37 -18.16
C ILE A 469 -4.95 -10.83 -16.74
N CYS A 470 -6.13 -10.28 -16.47
CA CYS A 470 -6.58 -9.78 -15.17
C CYS A 470 -7.53 -10.78 -14.48
N ALA A 471 -7.14 -12.05 -14.38
CA ALA A 471 -7.96 -13.15 -13.86
C ALA A 471 -7.91 -13.34 -12.31
N GLY A 472 -7.20 -12.44 -11.61
CA GLY A 472 -6.91 -12.52 -10.18
C GLY A 472 -5.60 -13.25 -9.87
N GLY A 473 -5.27 -13.37 -8.58
CA GLY A 473 -4.08 -14.09 -8.11
C GLY A 473 -4.43 -15.32 -7.28
N ILE A 474 -3.54 -16.32 -7.28
CA ILE A 474 -3.58 -17.46 -6.38
C ILE A 474 -2.76 -17.08 -5.14
N LEU A 475 -3.43 -16.96 -4.00
CA LEU A 475 -2.76 -16.63 -2.74
C LEU A 475 -1.81 -17.76 -2.31
N PRO A 476 -0.71 -17.43 -1.61
CA PRO A 476 0.29 -18.41 -1.18
C PRO A 476 -0.21 -19.41 -0.14
N THR A 477 -1.44 -19.26 0.38
CA THR A 477 -2.01 -20.14 1.42
C THR A 477 -1.93 -21.63 1.07
N GLY A 478 -2.23 -22.00 -0.19
CA GLY A 478 -2.14 -23.39 -0.63
C GLY A 478 -0.73 -23.94 -0.53
N PHE A 479 0.26 -23.15 -0.97
CA PHE A 479 1.68 -23.48 -0.88
C PHE A 479 2.13 -23.60 0.59
N LEU A 480 1.76 -22.66 1.46
CA LEU A 480 2.07 -22.74 2.89
C LEU A 480 1.52 -24.03 3.53
N LYS A 481 0.27 -24.39 3.22
CA LYS A 481 -0.35 -25.63 3.72
C LYS A 481 0.35 -26.89 3.19
N GLN A 482 0.81 -26.89 1.93
CA GLN A 482 1.57 -28.00 1.36
C GLN A 482 2.91 -28.23 2.08
N ILE A 483 3.57 -27.17 2.56
CA ILE A 483 4.79 -27.26 3.36
C ILE A 483 4.50 -27.85 4.77
N GLY A 484 3.25 -27.79 5.23
CA GLY A 484 2.85 -28.16 6.59
C GLY A 484 2.74 -26.97 7.55
N ILE A 485 2.80 -25.73 7.04
CA ILE A 485 2.63 -24.54 7.87
C ILE A 485 1.16 -24.37 8.24
N THR A 486 0.88 -24.24 9.54
CA THR A 486 -0.46 -23.97 10.07
C THR A 486 -0.90 -22.57 9.67
N VAL A 487 -2.07 -22.48 9.05
CA VAL A 487 -2.68 -21.22 8.62
C VAL A 487 -4.05 -21.10 9.27
N GLU A 488 -4.29 -19.99 9.94
CA GLU A 488 -5.57 -19.66 10.56
C GLU A 488 -6.31 -18.61 9.74
N THR A 489 -7.63 -18.77 9.63
CA THR A 489 -8.48 -17.75 9.02
C THR A 489 -8.97 -16.79 10.12
N LYS A 490 -8.49 -15.54 10.08
CA LYS A 490 -8.87 -14.49 11.04
C LYS A 490 -10.09 -13.71 10.52
N HIS A 491 -11.08 -13.51 11.41
CA HIS A 491 -12.31 -12.75 11.14
C HIS A 491 -12.41 -11.54 12.09
N GLY A 492 -11.84 -10.39 11.73
CA GLY A 492 -11.93 -9.18 12.55
C GLY A 492 -11.13 -9.27 13.86
N THR A 493 -10.09 -10.10 13.90
CA THR A 493 -9.25 -10.31 15.10
C THR A 493 -7.88 -9.68 14.91
N ALA A 494 -7.34 -9.12 15.99
CA ALA A 494 -6.04 -8.44 16.04
C ALA A 494 -4.86 -9.42 15.93
#